data_AF-A9GFW9-F1
#
_entry.id   AF-A9GFW9-F1
#
_cell.length_a   1.000
_cell.length_b   1.000
_cell.length_c   1.000
_cell.angle_alpha   90.00
_cell.angle_beta   90.00
_cell.angle_gamma   90.00
#
_symmetry.space_group_name_H-M   'P 1'
#
loop_
_entity.id
_entity.type
_entity.pdbx_description
1 polymer ?
#
loop_
_entity_poly.entity_id
_entity_poly.type
_entity_poly.pdbx_seq_one_letter_code
_entity_poly.pdbx_strand_id
1 'polypeptide(L)'
;MLYIGSVPIPVSVPPFPFDAVRDLLGVVRTIYAAAKEGGSSREELARIAQVGKELSRALDLAGSPQQGASGLSAAWKVADRAMLQVNDLVDPLTPAAPLLMAARSRVTGSRLTLRSKPQGR
;
A
#
# COMPACT_ATOMS: atom_id res chain seq x y z
N MET A 1 35.03 30.69 -16.69
CA MET A 1 34.83 29.42 -15.95
C MET A 1 33.44 29.49 -15.31
N LEU A 2 32.41 28.97 -15.97
CA LEU A 2 31.02 29.07 -15.51
C LEU A 2 30.68 27.84 -14.66
N TYR A 3 30.40 28.05 -13.38
CA TYR A 3 29.91 27.03 -12.45
C TYR A 3 28.41 26.83 -12.71
N ILE A 4 28.04 25.74 -13.38
CA ILE A 4 26.64 25.33 -13.48
C ILE A 4 26.30 24.62 -12.17
N GLY A 5 25.83 25.39 -11.19
CA GLY A 5 25.23 24.82 -9.99
C GLY A 5 23.98 24.04 -10.39
N SER A 6 23.99 22.73 -10.19
CA SER A 6 22.82 21.88 -10.37
C SER A 6 21.76 22.29 -9.34
N VAL A 7 20.68 22.94 -9.80
CA VAL A 7 19.51 23.20 -8.97
C VAL A 7 18.91 21.83 -8.59
N PRO A 8 18.76 21.50 -7.30
CA PRO A 8 18.10 20.26 -6.91
C PRO A 8 16.64 20.33 -7.36
N ILE A 9 16.24 19.42 -8.26
CA ILE A 9 14.85 19.26 -8.66
C ILE A 9 14.08 18.79 -7.43
N PRO A 10 13.06 19.51 -6.94
CA PRO A 10 12.25 19.03 -5.84
C PRO A 10 11.48 17.78 -6.30
N VAL A 11 11.88 16.61 -5.81
CA VAL A 11 11.08 15.39 -5.94
C VAL A 11 9.88 15.53 -5.02
N SER A 12 8.73 15.89 -5.58
CA SER A 12 7.46 15.89 -4.84
C SER A 12 7.15 14.47 -4.40
N VAL A 13 7.11 14.22 -3.09
CA VAL A 13 6.65 12.95 -2.55
C VAL A 13 5.18 12.79 -2.94
N PRO A 14 4.79 11.73 -3.66
CA PRO A 14 3.39 11.55 -4.03
C PRO A 14 2.52 11.53 -2.77
N PRO A 15 1.31 12.12 -2.84
CA PRO A 15 0.37 12.07 -1.73
C PRO A 15 0.07 10.60 -1.39
N PHE A 16 -0.19 10.35 -0.10
CA PHE A 16 -0.56 9.01 0.34
C PHE A 16 -1.89 8.59 -0.32
N PRO A 17 -1.99 7.39 -0.93
CA PRO A 17 -3.15 6.99 -1.73
C PRO A 17 -4.27 6.43 -0.83
N PHE A 18 -4.95 7.31 -0.08
CA PHE A 18 -5.98 6.93 0.89
C PHE A 18 -7.05 6.00 0.32
N ASP A 19 -7.61 6.32 -0.83
CA ASP A 19 -8.72 5.54 -1.40
C ASP A 19 -8.25 4.16 -1.83
N ALA A 20 -7.08 4.05 -2.46
CA ALA A 20 -6.53 2.75 -2.85
C ALA A 20 -6.18 1.87 -1.63
N VAL A 21 -5.66 2.46 -0.55
CA VAL A 21 -5.38 1.71 0.69
C VAL A 21 -6.67 1.30 1.40
N ARG A 22 -7.71 2.13 1.35
CA ARG A 22 -9.05 1.80 1.90
C ARG A 22 -9.70 0.66 1.12
N ASP A 23 -9.62 0.69 -0.21
CA ASP A 23 -10.11 -0.39 -1.08
C ASP A 23 -9.40 -1.71 -0.76
N LEU A 24 -8.07 -1.69 -0.68
CA LEU A 24 -7.27 -2.86 -0.33
C LEU A 24 -7.64 -3.42 1.05
N LEU A 25 -7.86 -2.56 2.05
CA LEU A 25 -8.35 -2.96 3.36
C LEU A 25 -9.74 -3.63 3.28
N GLY A 26 -10.63 -3.11 2.43
CA GLY A 26 -11.94 -3.72 2.15
C GLY A 26 -11.81 -5.14 1.57
N VAL A 27 -10.91 -5.33 0.61
CA VAL A 27 -10.64 -6.65 0.02
C VAL A 27 -10.07 -7.61 1.08
N VAL A 28 -9.07 -7.19 1.87
CA VAL A 28 -8.48 -8.03 2.93
C VAL A 28 -9.53 -8.45 3.98
N ARG A 29 -10.45 -7.55 4.35
CA ARG A 29 -11.57 -7.87 5.25
C ARG A 29 -12.52 -8.91 4.66
N THR A 30 -12.79 -8.81 3.36
CA THR A 30 -13.63 -9.77 2.64
C THR A 30 -12.98 -11.14 2.58
N ILE A 31 -11.66 -11.20 2.32
CA ILE A 31 -10.87 -12.45 2.35
C ILE A 31 -10.91 -13.07 3.75
N TYR A 32 -10.72 -12.27 4.81
CA TYR A 32 -10.81 -12.75 6.19
C TYR A 32 -12.17 -13.38 6.49
N ALA A 33 -13.27 -12.74 6.08
CA ALA A 33 -14.62 -13.24 6.30
C ALA A 33 -14.83 -14.58 5.57
N ALA A 34 -14.46 -14.66 4.30
CA ALA A 34 -14.55 -15.88 3.51
C ALA A 34 -13.68 -17.03 4.08
N ALA A 35 -12.44 -16.74 4.49
CA ALA A 35 -11.55 -17.73 5.12
C ALA A 35 -12.14 -18.23 6.45
N LYS A 36 -12.73 -17.34 7.24
CA LYS A 36 -13.37 -17.70 8.52
C LYS A 36 -14.59 -18.60 8.30
N GLU A 37 -15.43 -18.28 7.33
CA GLU A 37 -16.58 -19.11 6.96
C GLU A 37 -16.16 -20.46 6.36
N GLY A 38 -15.08 -20.48 5.58
CA GLY A 38 -14.49 -21.68 4.99
C GLY A 38 -13.72 -22.58 5.97
N GLY A 39 -13.63 -22.21 7.26
CA GLY A 39 -12.97 -23.03 8.28
C GLY A 39 -11.44 -22.98 8.25
N SER A 40 -10.84 -21.91 7.71
CA SER A 40 -9.39 -21.71 7.75
C SER A 40 -8.82 -21.78 9.17
N SER A 41 -7.56 -22.22 9.25
CA SER A 41 -6.87 -22.36 10.53
C SER A 41 -6.76 -21.02 11.28
N ARG A 42 -6.66 -21.09 12.62
CA ARG A 42 -6.47 -19.88 13.45
C ARG A 42 -5.22 -19.10 13.05
N GLU A 43 -4.15 -19.78 12.65
CA GLU A 43 -2.91 -19.16 12.19
C GLU A 43 -3.10 -18.38 10.89
N GLU A 44 -3.83 -18.97 9.94
CA GLU A 44 -4.14 -18.33 8.66
C GLU A 44 -5.02 -17.10 8.84
N LEU A 45 -6.06 -17.20 9.67
CA LEU A 45 -6.88 -16.06 10.06
C LEU A 45 -6.06 -14.96 10.76
N ALA A 46 -5.09 -15.34 11.61
CA ALA A 46 -4.21 -14.39 12.26
C ALA A 46 -3.30 -13.66 11.27
N ARG A 47 -2.78 -14.35 10.24
CA ARG A 47 -1.99 -13.73 9.17
C ARG A 47 -2.81 -12.69 8.39
N ILE A 48 -4.02 -13.04 7.96
CA ILE A 48 -4.90 -12.11 7.22
C ILE A 48 -5.27 -10.90 8.09
N ALA A 49 -5.61 -11.13 9.37
CA ALA A 49 -5.94 -10.07 10.31
C ALA A 49 -4.76 -9.12 10.57
N GLN A 50 -3.53 -9.63 10.60
CA GLN A 50 -2.34 -8.81 10.77
C GLN A 50 -2.17 -7.82 9.60
N VAL A 51 -2.36 -8.27 8.36
CA VAL A 51 -2.33 -7.39 7.18
C VAL A 51 -3.39 -6.29 7.27
N GLY A 52 -4.62 -6.65 7.65
CA GLY A 52 -5.70 -5.67 7.85
C GLY A 52 -5.37 -4.61 8.91
N LYS A 53 -4.69 -4.99 10.00
CA LYS A 53 -4.24 -4.05 11.05
C LYS A 53 -3.15 -3.10 10.53
N GLU A 54 -2.20 -3.60 9.74
CA GLU A 54 -1.14 -2.78 9.16
C GLU A 54 -1.72 -1.75 8.17
N LEU A 55 -2.66 -2.15 7.31
CA LEU A 55 -3.35 -1.21 6.40
C LEU A 55 -4.15 -0.14 7.16
N SER A 56 -4.87 -0.52 8.22
CA SER A 56 -5.59 0.43 9.07
C SER A 56 -4.62 1.43 9.70
N ARG A 57 -3.49 0.94 10.25
CA ARG A 57 -2.47 1.80 10.85
C ARG A 57 -1.87 2.78 9.84
N ALA A 58 -1.67 2.36 8.59
CA ALA A 58 -1.18 3.25 7.53
C ALA A 58 -2.17 4.40 7.26
N LEU A 59 -3.47 4.12 7.25
CA LEU A 59 -4.51 5.14 7.12
C LEU A 59 -4.52 6.11 8.31
N ASP A 60 -4.40 5.59 9.54
CA ASP A 60 -4.36 6.41 10.76
C ASP A 60 -3.15 7.35 10.78
N LEU A 61 -1.97 6.84 10.38
CA LEU A 61 -0.74 7.62 10.30
C LEU A 61 -0.82 8.72 9.23
N ALA A 62 -1.41 8.42 8.07
CA ALA A 62 -1.57 9.39 7.00
C ALA A 62 -2.62 10.45 7.33
N GLY A 63 -3.69 10.09 8.03
CA GLY A 63 -4.82 10.97 8.36
C GLY A 63 -4.58 11.89 9.55
N SER A 64 -3.52 11.69 10.34
CA SER A 64 -3.24 12.48 11.54
C SER A 64 -2.64 13.86 11.19
N PRO A 65 -3.36 14.98 11.46
CA PRO A 65 -2.88 16.33 11.15
C PRO A 65 -1.58 16.70 11.87
N GLN A 66 -1.33 16.10 13.04
CA GLN A 66 -0.15 16.38 13.86
C GLN A 66 1.16 15.83 13.29
N GLN A 67 1.12 14.88 12.34
CA GLN A 67 2.35 14.18 11.94
C GLN A 67 3.05 14.76 10.71
N GLY A 68 2.42 15.65 9.95
CA GLY A 68 3.05 16.31 8.80
C GLY A 68 3.81 15.36 7.87
N ALA A 69 5.00 15.76 7.41
CA ALA A 69 5.82 14.97 6.48
C ALA A 69 6.37 13.65 7.08
N SER A 70 6.60 13.59 8.40
CA SER A 70 7.12 12.39 9.06
C SER A 70 6.04 11.30 9.19
N GLY A 71 4.78 11.68 9.44
CA GLY A 71 3.63 10.77 9.43
C GLY A 71 3.37 10.15 8.07
N LEU A 72 3.46 10.96 7.01
CA LEU A 72 3.32 10.46 5.63
C LEU A 72 4.42 9.44 5.27
N SER A 73 5.67 9.69 5.69
CA SER A 73 6.77 8.74 5.49
C SER A 73 6.54 7.44 6.28
N ALA A 74 6.05 7.53 7.51
CA ALA A 74 5.71 6.37 8.33
C ALA A 74 4.54 5.58 7.73
N ALA A 75 3.49 6.24 7.24
CA ALA A 75 2.35 5.63 6.58
C ALA A 75 2.79 4.83 5.34
N TRP A 76 3.67 5.40 4.51
CA TRP A 76 4.25 4.71 3.36
C TRP A 76 5.03 3.45 3.76
N LYS A 77 5.86 3.51 4.80
CA LYS A 77 6.62 2.35 5.28
C LYS A 77 5.70 1.22 5.74
N VAL A 78 4.61 1.56 6.43
CA VAL A 78 3.63 0.57 6.89
C VAL A 78 2.83 -0.01 5.71
N ALA A 79 2.39 0.83 4.77
CA ALA A 79 1.70 0.37 3.57
C ALA A 79 2.58 -0.58 2.74
N ASP A 80 3.86 -0.24 2.52
CA ASP A 80 4.80 -1.08 1.79
C ASP A 80 4.95 -2.47 2.42
N ARG A 81 5.05 -2.53 3.76
CA ARG A 81 5.15 -3.80 4.49
C ARG A 81 3.88 -4.64 4.33
N ALA A 82 2.71 -4.02 4.50
CA ALA A 82 1.44 -4.70 4.32
C ALA A 82 1.30 -5.24 2.89
N MET A 83 1.75 -4.49 1.88
CA MET A 83 1.69 -4.92 0.48
C MET A 83 2.59 -6.10 0.14
N LEU A 84 3.69 -6.30 0.87
CA LEU A 84 4.51 -7.51 0.75
C LEU A 84 3.75 -8.72 1.31
N GLN A 85 3.16 -8.57 2.50
CA GLN A 85 2.39 -9.64 3.15
C GLN A 85 1.13 -10.03 2.36
N VAL A 86 0.49 -9.08 1.68
CA VAL A 86 -0.67 -9.31 0.80
C VAL A 86 -0.39 -10.33 -0.30
N ASN A 87 0.82 -10.37 -0.86
CA ASN A 87 1.18 -11.38 -1.85
C ASN A 87 1.24 -12.79 -1.25
N ASP A 88 1.67 -12.90 0.00
CA ASP A 88 1.81 -14.18 0.69
C ASP A 88 0.46 -14.72 1.18
N LEU A 89 -0.60 -13.89 1.17
CA LEU A 89 -1.94 -14.28 1.58
C LEU A 89 -2.73 -15.03 0.50
N VAL A 90 -2.28 -15.05 -0.75
CA VAL A 90 -3.09 -15.60 -1.84
C VAL A 90 -2.37 -16.65 -2.65
N ASP A 91 -2.93 -17.86 -2.62
CA ASP A 91 -2.62 -18.89 -3.59
C ASP A 91 -3.09 -18.45 -5.00
N PRO A 92 -2.25 -18.56 -6.05
CA PRO A 92 -2.62 -18.26 -7.44
C PRO A 92 -3.91 -18.95 -7.93
N LEU A 93 -4.30 -20.06 -7.32
CA LEU A 93 -5.51 -20.82 -7.64
C LEU A 93 -6.75 -20.34 -6.86
N THR A 94 -6.60 -19.41 -5.91
CA THR A 94 -7.73 -18.84 -5.17
C THR A 94 -8.50 -17.85 -6.06
N PRO A 95 -9.84 -17.97 -6.20
CA PRO A 95 -10.64 -17.09 -7.05
C PRO A 95 -10.49 -15.58 -6.75
N ALA A 96 -10.10 -15.21 -5.52
CA ALA A 96 -9.90 -13.81 -5.11
C ALA A 96 -8.54 -13.21 -5.54
N ALA A 97 -7.60 -14.01 -6.04
CA ALA A 97 -6.25 -13.55 -6.41
C ALA A 97 -6.23 -12.39 -7.41
N PRO A 98 -7.01 -12.40 -8.51
CA PRO A 98 -7.00 -11.30 -9.47
C PRO A 98 -7.45 -9.96 -8.87
N LEU A 99 -8.43 -9.99 -7.96
CA LEU A 99 -8.96 -8.79 -7.30
C LEU A 99 -7.91 -8.16 -6.38
N LEU A 100 -7.19 -8.98 -5.62
CA LEU A 100 -6.15 -8.50 -4.72
C LEU A 100 -4.95 -7.93 -5.48
N MET A 101 -4.56 -8.57 -6.59
CA MET A 101 -3.50 -8.06 -7.47
C MET A 101 -3.88 -6.72 -8.11
N ALA A 102 -5.12 -6.55 -8.55
CA ALA A 102 -5.62 -5.29 -9.10
C ALA A 102 -5.63 -4.16 -8.05
N ALA A 103 -6.10 -4.43 -6.83
CA ALA A 103 -6.09 -3.46 -5.72
C ALA A 103 -4.65 -3.06 -5.36
N ARG A 104 -3.74 -4.03 -5.25
CA ARG A 104 -2.31 -3.81 -5.01
C ARG A 104 -1.67 -2.95 -6.10
N SER A 105 -1.96 -3.25 -7.37
CA SER A 105 -1.43 -2.51 -8.53
C SER A 105 -1.84 -1.02 -8.50
N ARG A 106 -3.02 -0.68 -7.98
CA ARG A 106 -3.44 0.72 -7.82
C ARG A 106 -2.63 1.44 -6.74
N VAL A 107 -2.37 0.77 -5.61
CA VAL A 107 -1.56 1.33 -4.52
C VAL A 107 -0.10 1.52 -4.97
N THR A 108 0.51 0.54 -5.66
CA THR A 108 1.89 0.68 -6.18
C THR A 108 1.97 1.61 -7.39
N GLY A 109 0.97 1.60 -8.27
CA GLY A 109 0.89 2.44 -9.46
C GLY A 109 0.91 3.92 -9.10
N SER A 110 0.23 4.31 -8.02
CA SER A 110 0.27 5.68 -7.47
C SER A 110 1.68 6.13 -7.06
N ARG A 111 2.61 5.19 -6.84
CA ARG A 111 4.01 5.45 -6.54
C ARG A 111 4.90 5.49 -7.79
N LEU A 112 4.55 4.72 -8.83
CA LEU A 112 5.33 4.58 -10.06
C LEU A 112 5.04 5.68 -11.10
N THR A 113 3.83 6.25 -11.12
CA THR A 113 3.42 7.31 -12.07
C THR A 113 4.27 8.59 -12.03
N LEU A 114 5.14 8.76 -11.02
CA LEU A 114 6.09 9.89 -10.93
C LEU A 114 7.56 9.50 -11.15
N ARG A 115 7.92 8.20 -11.12
CA ARG A 115 9.29 7.76 -11.46
C ARG A 115 9.53 7.77 -12.98
N SER A 116 8.45 7.69 -13.76
CA SER A 116 8.48 7.68 -15.22
C SER A 116 8.11 9.05 -15.80
N LYS A 117 8.99 10.03 -15.65
CA LYS A 117 9.10 11.12 -16.64
C LYS A 117 10.58 11.45 -16.85
N PRO A 118 11.25 10.83 -17.83
CA PRO A 118 12.41 11.48 -18.41
C PRO A 118 11.88 12.72 -19.13
N GLN A 119 12.29 13.89 -18.64
CA GLN A 119 12.14 15.14 -19.38
C GLN A 119 12.95 15.00 -20.67
N GLY A 120 12.27 14.77 -21.78
CA GLY A 120 12.89 14.53 -23.07
C GLY A 120 12.14 15.26 -24.18
N ARG A 121 12.43 16.55 -24.33
CA ARG A 121 12.87 17.24 -25.55
C ARG A 121 12.82 18.75 -25.36
#